data_AF-A0A1G6YFA8-F1
#
_entry.id   AF-A0A1G6YFA8-F1
#
_cell.length_a   1.000
_cell.length_b   1.000
_cell.length_c   1.000
_cell.angle_alpha   90.00
_cell.angle_beta   90.00
_cell.angle_gamma   90.00
#
_symmetry.space_group_name_H-M   'P 1'
#
loop_
_entity.id
_entity.type
_entity.pdbx_description
1 polymer ?
#
loop_
_entity_poly.entity_id
_entity_poly.type
_entity_poly.pdbx_seq_one_letter_code
_entity_poly.pdbx_strand_id
1 'polypeptide(L)'
;MAASRRSAAPVFNERVRAWEEAYGQYTSASERASAKTDGITAQAMASASWAVARAWRSIASAKGLPWWSVAASETAAQAFEEQATHWERVSRNLGIGEGADGRPLRSRGLHFGGRR
;
A
#
# COMPACT_ATOMS: atom_id res chain seq x y z
N MET A 1 -9.01 -34.10 -25.97
CA MET A 1 -9.01 -33.37 -24.68
C MET A 1 -9.19 -31.87 -24.91
N ALA A 2 -10.43 -31.38 -25.01
CA ALA A 2 -10.74 -29.97 -25.31
C ALA A 2 -11.85 -29.44 -24.39
N ALA A 3 -11.63 -29.47 -23.07
CA ALA A 3 -12.66 -29.11 -22.08
C ALA A 3 -12.21 -28.20 -20.92
N SER A 4 -11.10 -27.45 -21.03
CA SER A 4 -10.60 -26.63 -19.89
C SER A 4 -10.63 -25.11 -20.06
N ARG A 5 -11.07 -24.56 -21.20
CA ARG A 5 -11.09 -23.09 -21.39
C ARG A 5 -12.38 -22.39 -20.93
N ARG A 6 -13.49 -23.13 -20.73
CA ARG A 6 -14.82 -22.52 -20.48
C ARG A 6 -15.06 -22.00 -19.06
N SER A 7 -14.25 -22.39 -18.07
CA SER A 7 -14.45 -22.03 -16.65
C SER A 7 -13.42 -21.04 -16.09
N ALA A 8 -12.36 -20.70 -16.84
CA ALA A 8 -11.27 -19.85 -16.34
C ALA A 8 -11.59 -18.34 -16.47
N ALA A 9 -12.38 -17.94 -17.47
CA ALA A 9 -12.71 -16.54 -17.71
C ALA A 9 -13.60 -15.91 -16.61
N PRO A 10 -14.64 -16.59 -16.06
CA PRO A 10 -15.42 -16.04 -14.95
C PRO A 10 -14.58 -15.77 -13.71
N VAL A 11 -13.72 -16.72 -13.31
CA VAL A 11 -12.82 -16.58 -12.15
C VAL A 11 -11.77 -15.50 -12.37
N PHE A 12 -11.25 -15.36 -13.58
CA PHE A 12 -10.33 -14.26 -13.91
C PHE A 12 -11.03 -12.91 -13.80
N ASN A 13 -12.25 -12.79 -14.33
CA ASN A 13 -13.03 -11.56 -14.26
C ASN A 13 -13.37 -11.17 -12.80
N GLU A 14 -13.63 -12.14 -11.92
CA GLU A 14 -13.81 -11.89 -10.48
C GLU A 14 -12.53 -11.31 -9.85
N ARG A 15 -11.35 -11.81 -10.22
CA ARG A 15 -10.06 -11.28 -9.74
C ARG A 15 -9.81 -9.86 -10.24
N VAL A 16 -10.15 -9.60 -11.50
CA VAL A 16 -10.06 -8.25 -12.08
C VAL A 16 -11.01 -7.29 -11.38
N ARG A 17 -12.25 -7.69 -11.11
CA ARG A 17 -13.20 -6.85 -10.33
C ARG A 17 -12.71 -6.54 -8.93
N ALA A 18 -12.16 -7.54 -8.24
CA ALA A 18 -11.55 -7.32 -6.92
C ALA A 18 -10.37 -6.34 -6.98
N TRP A 19 -9.58 -6.40 -8.06
CA TRP A 19 -8.51 -5.44 -8.32
C TRP A 19 -9.06 -4.03 -8.60
N GLU A 20 -10.09 -3.88 -9.43
CA GLU A 20 -10.73 -2.59 -9.73
C GLU A 20 -11.29 -1.93 -8.46
N GLU A 21 -11.96 -2.70 -7.60
CA GLU A 21 -12.47 -2.23 -6.32
C GLU A 21 -11.34 -1.76 -5.40
N ALA A 22 -10.29 -2.57 -5.24
CA ALA A 22 -9.12 -2.21 -4.44
C ALA A 22 -8.43 -0.96 -4.98
N TYR A 23 -8.32 -0.83 -6.30
CA TYR A 23 -7.72 0.33 -6.95
C TYR A 23 -8.57 1.61 -6.79
N GLY A 24 -9.90 1.47 -6.79
CA GLY A 24 -10.81 2.55 -6.43
C GLY A 24 -10.58 3.03 -5.00
N GLN A 25 -10.50 2.11 -4.03
CA GLN A 25 -10.21 2.44 -2.64
C GLN A 25 -8.84 3.13 -2.47
N TYR A 26 -7.82 2.65 -3.20
CA TYR A 26 -6.50 3.27 -3.25
C TYR A 26 -6.58 4.70 -3.79
N THR A 27 -7.30 4.94 -4.88
CA THR A 27 -7.43 6.28 -5.48
C THR A 27 -8.07 7.25 -4.49
N SER A 28 -9.19 6.85 -3.87
CA SER A 28 -9.86 7.68 -2.86
C SER A 28 -9.00 7.91 -1.59
N ALA A 29 -8.14 6.97 -1.22
CA ALA A 29 -7.19 7.16 -0.13
C ALA A 29 -6.05 8.10 -0.54
N SER A 30 -5.58 8.00 -1.79
CA SER A 30 -4.50 8.82 -2.35
C SER A 30 -4.92 10.29 -2.48
N GLU A 31 -6.15 10.55 -2.92
CA GLU A 31 -6.73 11.89 -2.95
C GLU A 31 -6.78 12.52 -1.56
N ARG A 32 -7.23 11.75 -0.55
CA ARG A 32 -7.25 12.21 0.85
C ARG A 32 -5.86 12.48 1.38
N ALA A 33 -4.90 11.58 1.15
CA ALA A 33 -3.52 11.75 1.59
C ALA A 33 -2.84 12.96 0.94
N SER A 34 -3.15 13.24 -0.34
CA SER A 34 -2.66 14.41 -1.08
C SER A 34 -3.20 15.73 -0.53
N ALA A 35 -4.45 15.73 -0.04
CA ALA A 35 -5.04 16.90 0.61
C ALA A 35 -4.48 17.11 2.03
N LYS A 36 -4.35 16.03 2.80
CA LYS A 36 -3.78 16.06 4.15
C LYS A 36 -3.24 14.68 4.54
N THR A 37 -1.97 14.67 4.91
CA THR A 37 -1.33 13.48 5.48
C THR A 37 -1.34 13.55 7.01
N ASP A 38 -2.26 12.80 7.63
CA ASP A 38 -2.31 12.53 9.06
C ASP A 38 -2.23 11.01 9.32
N GLY A 39 -2.16 10.60 10.59
CA GLY A 39 -1.98 9.19 10.95
C GLY A 39 -3.08 8.29 10.39
N ILE A 40 -4.32 8.80 10.30
CA ILE A 40 -5.48 8.07 9.80
C ILE A 40 -5.41 7.95 8.27
N THR A 41 -5.13 9.04 7.55
CA THR A 41 -5.00 8.98 6.08
C THR A 41 -3.81 8.13 5.65
N ALA A 42 -2.70 8.18 6.39
CA ALA A 42 -1.56 7.30 6.18
C ALA A 42 -1.90 5.82 6.41
N GLN A 43 -2.64 5.48 7.47
CA GLN A 43 -3.08 4.11 7.71
C GLN A 43 -4.05 3.63 6.62
N ALA A 44 -4.94 4.50 6.15
CA ALA A 44 -5.85 4.19 5.04
C ALA A 44 -5.07 3.91 3.75
N MET A 45 -4.03 4.69 3.44
CA MET A 45 -3.17 4.43 2.29
C MET A 45 -2.39 3.12 2.40
N ALA A 46 -1.86 2.79 3.59
CA ALA A 46 -1.21 1.51 3.82
C ALA A 46 -2.17 0.34 3.54
N SER A 47 -3.36 0.36 4.13
CA SER A 47 -4.37 -0.69 3.95
C SER A 47 -4.82 -0.83 2.49
N ALA A 48 -5.06 0.28 1.79
CA ALA A 48 -5.47 0.25 0.39
C ALA A 48 -4.36 -0.26 -0.53
N SER A 49 -3.10 0.14 -0.27
CA SER A 49 -1.94 -0.36 -1.02
C SER A 49 -1.79 -1.88 -0.84
N TRP A 50 -1.95 -2.40 0.38
CA TRP A 50 -1.96 -3.85 0.62
C TRP A 50 -3.09 -4.58 -0.13
N ALA A 51 -4.29 -3.99 -0.20
CA ALA A 51 -5.40 -4.57 -0.93
C ALA A 51 -5.09 -4.70 -2.42
N VAL A 52 -4.53 -3.65 -3.04
CA VAL A 52 -4.12 -3.66 -4.46
C VAL A 52 -3.01 -4.69 -4.70
N ALA A 53 -1.99 -4.75 -3.83
CA ALA A 53 -0.93 -5.75 -3.92
C ALA A 53 -1.49 -7.19 -3.90
N ARG A 54 -2.37 -7.50 -2.96
CA ARG A 54 -3.02 -8.82 -2.87
C ARG A 54 -3.85 -9.14 -4.10
N ALA A 55 -4.57 -8.16 -4.65
CA ALA A 55 -5.35 -8.35 -5.87
C ALA A 55 -4.44 -8.63 -7.08
N TRP A 56 -3.30 -7.95 -7.20
CA TRP A 56 -2.29 -8.25 -8.21
C TRP A 56 -1.69 -9.66 -8.08
N ARG A 57 -1.35 -10.09 -6.85
CA ARG A 57 -0.90 -11.47 -6.59
C ARG A 57 -1.95 -12.50 -6.97
N SER A 58 -3.23 -12.20 -6.70
CA SER A 58 -4.34 -13.03 -7.12
C SER A 58 -4.45 -13.13 -8.64
N ILE A 59 -4.29 -12.03 -9.38
CA ILE A 59 -4.25 -12.05 -10.85
C ILE A 59 -3.06 -12.87 -11.35
N ALA A 60 -1.86 -12.66 -10.79
CA ALA A 60 -0.66 -13.39 -11.16
C ALA A 60 -0.78 -14.91 -10.98
N SER A 61 -1.60 -15.36 -10.02
CA SER A 61 -1.85 -16.79 -9.78
C SER A 61 -2.85 -17.41 -10.76
N ALA A 62 -3.40 -16.65 -11.72
CA ALA A 62 -4.37 -17.17 -12.68
C ALA A 62 -3.69 -18.06 -13.74
N LYS A 63 -4.31 -19.20 -14.04
CA LYS A 63 -3.79 -20.14 -15.05
C LYS A 63 -4.01 -19.58 -16.45
N GLY A 64 -3.04 -19.84 -17.34
CA GLY A 64 -3.15 -19.50 -18.75
C GLY A 64 -2.74 -18.07 -19.11
N LEU A 65 -2.18 -17.32 -18.16
CA LEU A 65 -1.55 -16.05 -18.45
C LEU A 65 -0.20 -16.24 -19.17
N PRO A 66 0.16 -15.37 -20.13
CA PRO A 66 1.52 -15.29 -20.64
C PRO A 66 2.51 -14.97 -19.50
N TRP A 67 3.74 -15.49 -19.61
CA TRP A 67 4.77 -15.28 -18.58
C TRP A 67 5.03 -13.78 -18.29
N TRP A 68 4.97 -12.93 -19.31
CA TRP A 68 5.20 -11.48 -19.15
C TRP A 68 4.08 -10.82 -18.36
N SER A 69 2.84 -11.32 -18.46
CA SER A 69 1.71 -10.79 -17.70
C SER A 69 1.84 -11.14 -16.22
N VAL A 70 2.26 -12.38 -15.92
CA VAL A 70 2.57 -12.81 -14.55
C VAL A 70 3.66 -11.91 -13.95
N ALA A 71 4.78 -11.75 -14.67
CA ALA A 71 5.89 -10.90 -14.21
C ALA A 71 5.46 -9.44 -13.98
N ALA A 72 4.64 -8.87 -14.88
CA ALA A 72 4.11 -7.51 -14.71
C ALA A 72 3.21 -7.39 -13.47
N SER A 73 2.30 -8.35 -13.26
CA SER A 73 1.43 -8.38 -12.07
C SER A 73 2.22 -8.56 -10.78
N GLU A 74 3.26 -9.40 -10.76
CA GLU A 74 4.13 -9.58 -9.60
C GLU A 74 4.94 -8.32 -9.29
N THR A 75 5.47 -7.66 -10.32
CA THR A 75 6.20 -6.39 -10.18
C THR A 75 5.27 -5.30 -9.64
N ALA A 76 4.05 -5.21 -10.16
CA ALA A 76 3.05 -4.27 -9.67
C ALA A 76 2.70 -4.55 -8.20
N ALA A 77 2.49 -5.82 -7.83
CA ALA A 77 2.26 -6.20 -6.44
C ALA A 77 3.39 -5.73 -5.53
N GLN A 78 4.65 -6.02 -5.88
CA GLN A 78 5.83 -5.61 -5.10
C GLN A 78 5.88 -4.09 -4.87
N ALA A 79 5.62 -3.29 -5.91
CA ALA A 79 5.60 -1.84 -5.76
C ALA A 79 4.54 -1.35 -4.75
N PHE A 80 3.35 -1.96 -4.75
CA PHE A 80 2.31 -1.64 -3.76
C PHE A 80 2.64 -2.18 -2.35
N GLU A 81 3.36 -3.30 -2.22
CA GLU A 81 3.85 -3.84 -0.94
C GLU A 81 4.87 -2.87 -0.29
N GLU A 82 5.80 -2.34 -1.09
CA GLU A 82 6.76 -1.33 -0.66
C GLU A 82 6.05 -0.02 -0.25
N GLN A 83 5.09 0.43 -1.05
CA GLN A 83 4.28 1.61 -0.75
C GLN A 83 3.46 1.42 0.54
N ALA A 84 2.86 0.25 0.74
CA ALA A 84 2.12 -0.06 1.96
C ALA A 84 3.03 0.04 3.19
N THR A 85 4.20 -0.60 3.13
CA THR A 85 5.21 -0.58 4.19
C THR A 85 5.69 0.85 4.50
N HIS A 86 5.84 1.68 3.47
CA HIS A 86 6.18 3.09 3.64
C HIS A 86 5.09 3.84 4.42
N TRP A 87 3.82 3.70 4.00
CA TRP A 87 2.70 4.38 4.65
C TRP A 87 2.42 3.90 6.07
N GLU A 88 2.66 2.63 6.39
CA GLU A 88 2.60 2.12 7.78
C GLU A 88 3.62 2.84 8.66
N ARG A 89 4.83 3.09 8.14
CA ARG A 89 5.87 3.83 8.85
C ARG A 89 5.45 5.29 9.05
N VAL A 90 4.90 5.92 8.02
CA VAL A 90 4.38 7.30 8.11
C VAL A 90 3.27 7.38 9.15
N SER A 91 2.28 6.48 9.10
CA SER A 91 1.18 6.44 10.05
C SER A 91 1.67 6.31 11.49
N ARG A 92 2.61 5.39 11.73
CA ARG A 92 3.21 5.20 13.06
C ARG A 92 3.92 6.46 13.56
N ASN A 93 4.69 7.13 12.71
CA ASN A 93 5.41 8.35 13.09
C ASN A 93 4.45 9.50 13.42
N LEU A 94 3.35 9.62 12.67
CA LEU A 94 2.32 10.63 12.93
C LEU A 94 1.51 10.30 14.21
N GLY A 95 1.27 9.02 14.49
CA GLY A 95 0.63 8.58 15.73
C GLY A 95 1.51 8.71 16.98
N ILE A 96 2.84 8.60 16.84
CA ILE A 96 3.80 8.85 17.93
C ILE A 96 4.00 10.35 18.16
N GLY A 97 3.78 11.18 17.13
CA GLY A 97 3.89 12.65 17.21
C GLY A 97 2.72 13.34 17.91
N GLU A 98 1.57 12.68 18.03
CA GLU A 98 0.39 13.19 18.72
C GLU A 98 0.38 12.76 20.20
N GLY A 99 1.46 13.08 20.91
CA GLY A 99 1.43 13.10 22.36
C GLY A 99 0.38 14.13 22.83
N ALA A 100 -0.49 13.71 23.74
CA ALA A 100 -1.66 14.41 24.28
C ALA A 100 -1.42 15.78 24.96
N ASP A 101 -0.33 16.50 24.65
CA ASP A 101 -0.06 17.85 25.18
C ASP A 101 0.69 18.80 24.20
N GLY A 102 0.80 18.48 22.90
CA GLY A 102 1.21 19.45 21.87
C GLY A 102 2.55 20.18 22.06
N ARG A 103 3.45 19.70 22.92
CA ARG A 103 4.75 20.36 23.15
C ARG A 103 5.83 19.73 22.27
N PRO A 104 6.61 20.53 21.52
CA PRO A 104 7.81 20.02 20.88
C PRO A 104 8.78 19.53 21.96
N LEU A 105 9.31 18.31 21.79
CA LEU A 105 10.42 17.80 22.59
C LEU A 105 11.60 18.76 22.42
N ARG A 106 11.77 19.64 23.40
CA ARG A 106 12.93 20.52 23.51
C ARG A 106 14.17 19.63 23.51
N SER A 107 14.96 19.69 22.43
CA SER A 107 16.32 19.18 22.40
C SER A 107 17.08 19.81 23.55
N ARG A 108 17.26 19.05 24.63
CA ARG A 108 18.02 19.48 25.80
C ARG A 108 19.49 19.47 25.37
N GLY A 109 20.04 20.67 25.21
CA GLY A 109 21.39 20.91 24.73
C GLY A 109 22.42 20.12 25.53
N LEU A 110 23.22 19.33 24.81
CA LEU A 110 24.53 18.90 25.28
C LEU A 110 25.47 20.10 25.11
N HIS A 111 25.65 20.82 26.22
CA HIS A 111 26.66 21.84 26.37
C HIS A 111 28.03 21.14 26.42
N PHE A 112 28.69 20.97 25.27
CA PHE A 112 30.10 20.62 25.25
C PHE A 112 30.91 21.89 25.49
N GLY A 113 31.49 21.97 26.69
CA GLY A 113 32.47 22.97 27.06
C GLY A 113 33.81 22.72 26.35
N GLY A 114 34.48 23.80 26.00
CA GLY A 114 35.83 23.78 25.46
C GLY A 114 36.37 25.20 25.33
N ARG A 115 36.73 25.82 26.46
CA ARG A 115 37.60 27.00 26.46
C ARG A 115 39.06 26.53 26.41
N ARG A 116 39.80 27.12 25.48
CA ARG A 116 41.26 27.07 25.39
C ARG A 116 41.90 27.74 26.61
#